data_AF-A0A5J9W3V9-F1
#
_entry.id   AF-A0A5J9W3V9-F1
#
_cell.length_a   1.000
_cell.length_b   1.000
_cell.length_c   1.000
_cell.angle_alpha   90.00
_cell.angle_beta   90.00
_cell.angle_gamma   90.00
#
_symmetry.space_group_name_H-M   'P 1'
#
loop_
_entity.id
_entity.type
_entity.pdbx_description
1 polymer ?
#
loop_
_entity_poly.entity_id
_entity_poly.type
_entity_poly.pdbx_seq_one_letter_code
_entity_poly.pdbx_strand_id
1 'polypeptide(L)'
;MALPKEYGGLGFTETRSVSVAQVLQGNNVNLSFRRSFGTVEEAEWTEMSYKLDLVTLGEDNDSVKWAFEKKGNFSTASLYRFLTFPGAVDERLKEMWETKLPLKIKIFLWQLQKNKIPAAERWKVLSKQEVRDDIDLFIQAVRNKIEQRENHLLLLTGGEQS
;
A
#
# COMPACT_ATOMS: atom_id res chain seq x y z
N MET A 1 12.30 -17.67 -13.47
CA MET A 1 11.71 -17.06 -12.26
C MET A 1 10.51 -17.87 -11.77
N ALA A 2 10.71 -18.78 -10.83
CA ALA A 2 9.62 -19.53 -10.21
C ALA A 2 9.79 -19.46 -8.69
N LEU A 3 8.86 -18.79 -8.01
CA LEU A 3 8.69 -18.99 -6.59
C LEU A 3 8.32 -20.47 -6.36
N PRO A 4 8.86 -21.12 -5.32
CA PRO A 4 8.41 -22.45 -4.90
C PRO A 4 6.88 -22.50 -4.81
N LYS A 5 6.27 -23.65 -5.14
CA LYS A 5 4.81 -23.81 -5.21
C LYS A 5 4.12 -23.41 -3.90
N GLU A 6 4.80 -23.53 -2.77
CA GLU A 6 4.32 -23.12 -1.46
C GLU A 6 4.07 -21.59 -1.31
N TYR A 7 4.56 -20.75 -2.22
CA TYR A 7 4.43 -19.28 -2.14
C TYR A 7 3.61 -18.63 -3.27
N GLY A 8 2.83 -19.41 -4.03
CA GLY A 8 1.83 -18.84 -4.95
C GLY A 8 2.41 -18.00 -6.08
N GLY A 9 3.37 -18.55 -6.84
CA GLY A 9 3.92 -17.87 -8.02
C GLY A 9 2.81 -17.43 -9.00
N LEU A 10 2.77 -16.13 -9.31
CA LEU A 10 1.68 -15.45 -10.05
C LEU A 10 1.49 -15.88 -11.53
N GLY A 11 2.29 -16.82 -12.04
CA GLY A 11 2.03 -17.48 -13.32
C GLY A 11 2.03 -16.58 -14.56
N PHE A 12 2.67 -15.40 -14.50
CA PHE A 12 2.70 -14.43 -15.60
C PHE A 12 3.43 -14.92 -16.85
N THR A 13 4.48 -15.73 -16.68
CA THR A 13 5.26 -16.30 -17.77
C THR A 13 4.89 -17.75 -18.04
N GLU A 14 5.03 -18.16 -19.30
CA GLU A 14 4.93 -19.56 -19.70
C GLU A 14 6.19 -20.33 -19.34
N THR A 15 7.36 -19.69 -19.50
CA THR A 15 8.66 -20.25 -19.10
C THR A 15 8.78 -20.32 -17.58
N ARG A 16 8.99 -21.53 -17.04
CA ARG A 16 9.15 -21.81 -15.61
C ARG A 16 10.41 -22.64 -15.37
N SER A 17 10.92 -22.58 -14.14
CA SER A 17 12.08 -23.37 -13.70
C SER A 17 13.35 -23.18 -14.53
N VAL A 18 13.52 -22.00 -15.12
CA VAL A 18 14.73 -21.56 -15.84
C VAL A 18 15.54 -20.60 -14.99
N SER A 19 16.87 -20.66 -15.12
CA SER A 19 17.77 -19.75 -14.43
C SER A 19 17.77 -18.35 -15.06
N VAL A 20 18.21 -17.35 -14.31
CA VAL A 20 18.35 -15.97 -14.78
C VAL A 20 19.35 -15.92 -15.93
N ALA A 21 20.46 -16.65 -15.85
CA ALA A 21 21.44 -16.76 -16.94
C ALA A 21 20.88 -17.41 -18.22
N GLN A 22 19.95 -18.36 -18.09
CA GLN A 22 19.30 -18.97 -19.26
C GLN A 22 18.30 -18.03 -19.94
N VAL A 23 17.67 -17.14 -19.16
CA VAL A 23 16.71 -16.15 -19.65
C VAL A 23 17.42 -14.92 -20.23
N LEU A 24 18.50 -14.48 -19.61
CA LEU A 24 19.33 -13.36 -20.05
C LEU A 24 20.46 -13.87 -20.94
N GLN A 25 20.15 -14.09 -22.22
CA GLN A 25 21.13 -14.50 -23.21
C GLN A 25 21.74 -13.25 -23.86
N GLY A 26 22.86 -12.79 -23.30
CA GLY A 26 23.46 -11.50 -23.69
C GLY A 26 22.57 -10.32 -23.27
N ASN A 27 22.30 -9.40 -24.19
CA ASN A 27 21.49 -8.19 -23.96
C ASN A 27 19.97 -8.41 -24.19
N ASN A 28 19.52 -9.67 -24.35
CA ASN A 28 18.11 -9.97 -24.64
C ASN A 28 17.47 -10.83 -23.55
N VAL A 29 16.27 -10.42 -23.13
CA VAL A 29 15.45 -11.13 -22.13
C VAL A 29 14.50 -12.08 -22.84
N ASN A 30 14.80 -13.38 -22.82
CA ASN A 30 13.97 -14.40 -23.46
C ASN A 30 12.88 -14.92 -22.50
N LEU A 31 11.76 -14.19 -22.43
CA LEU A 31 10.57 -14.58 -21.66
C LEU A 31 9.33 -14.62 -22.56
N SER A 32 8.55 -15.69 -22.44
CA SER A 32 7.21 -15.77 -23.03
C SER A 32 6.14 -15.42 -22.00
N PHE A 33 5.21 -14.56 -22.40
CA PHE A 33 4.09 -14.10 -21.57
C PHE A 33 2.79 -14.76 -22.02
N ARG A 34 1.93 -15.13 -21.06
CA ARG A 34 0.62 -15.73 -21.36
C ARG A 34 -0.41 -14.75 -21.90
N ARG A 35 -0.17 -13.45 -21.77
CA ARG A 35 -1.05 -12.37 -22.22
C ARG A 35 -0.23 -11.28 -22.90
N SER A 36 -0.86 -10.51 -23.78
CA SER A 36 -0.27 -9.28 -24.31
C SER A 36 -0.22 -8.19 -23.24
N PHE A 37 0.75 -7.29 -23.37
CA PHE A 37 0.87 -6.09 -22.55
C PHE A 37 -0.03 -4.97 -23.09
N GLY A 38 -0.57 -4.15 -22.19
CA GLY A 38 -1.11 -2.84 -22.53
C GLY A 38 0.00 -1.78 -22.52
N THR A 39 -0.36 -0.53 -22.78
CA THR A 39 0.60 0.58 -22.93
C THR A 39 1.42 0.85 -21.67
N VAL A 40 0.82 0.69 -20.48
CA VAL A 40 1.50 0.86 -19.19
C VAL A 40 2.48 -0.28 -18.96
N GLU A 41 2.04 -1.52 -19.14
CA GLU A 41 2.88 -2.70 -18.90
C GLU A 41 4.05 -2.77 -19.91
N GLU A 42 3.85 -2.28 -21.14
CA GLU A 42 4.90 -2.18 -22.14
C GLU A 42 5.98 -1.15 -21.76
N ALA A 43 5.58 -0.01 -21.19
CA ALA A 43 6.51 0.98 -20.66
C ALA A 43 7.31 0.41 -19.47
N GLU A 44 6.64 -0.27 -18.53
CA GLU A 44 7.29 -0.95 -17.41
C GLU A 44 8.25 -2.05 -17.88
N TRP A 45 7.85 -2.83 -18.89
CA TRP A 45 8.70 -3.86 -19.50
C TRP A 45 9.95 -3.27 -20.15
N THR A 46 9.81 -2.13 -20.83
CA THR A 46 10.93 -1.43 -21.47
C THR A 46 11.91 -0.90 -20.43
N GLU A 47 11.40 -0.29 -19.36
CA GLU A 47 12.22 0.19 -18.23
C GLU A 47 12.97 -0.97 -17.56
N MET A 48 12.30 -2.10 -17.35
CA MET A 48 12.93 -3.29 -16.77
C MET A 48 14.00 -3.86 -17.70
N SER A 49 13.73 -3.94 -19.00
CA SER A 49 14.69 -4.44 -19.99
C SER A 49 15.96 -3.60 -20.03
N TYR A 50 15.82 -2.26 -19.95
CA TYR A 50 16.97 -1.36 -19.84
C TYR A 50 17.79 -1.60 -18.57
N LYS A 51 17.13 -1.79 -17.42
CA LYS A 51 17.81 -2.09 -16.16
C LYS A 51 18.56 -3.42 -16.22
N LEU A 52 18.01 -4.43 -16.89
CA LEU A 52 18.64 -5.75 -17.04
C LEU A 52 19.87 -5.70 -17.96
N ASP A 53 19.88 -4.81 -18.95
CA ASP A 53 21.03 -4.61 -19.84
C ASP A 53 22.29 -4.14 -19.10
N LEU A 54 22.09 -3.44 -17.97
CA LEU A 54 23.17 -2.93 -17.11
C LEU A 54 23.69 -3.98 -16.11
N VAL A 55 23.07 -5.15 -16.02
CA VAL A 55 23.41 -6.17 -15.02
C VAL A 55 24.42 -7.14 -15.58
N THR A 56 25.57 -7.28 -14.91
CA THR A 56 26.53 -8.37 -15.17
C THR A 56 26.25 -9.54 -14.24
N LEU A 57 26.04 -10.73 -14.81
CA LEU A 57 25.80 -11.95 -14.04
C LEU A 57 27.12 -12.53 -13.52
N GLY A 58 27.09 -13.05 -12.29
CA GLY A 58 28.19 -13.83 -11.72
C GLY A 58 28.04 -15.33 -12.00
N GLU A 59 29.04 -16.12 -11.61
CA GLU A 59 29.02 -17.59 -11.74
C GLU A 59 28.20 -18.29 -10.64
N ASP A 60 27.72 -17.54 -9.64
CA ASP A 60 26.93 -18.06 -8.54
C ASP A 60 25.55 -18.55 -9.00
N ASN A 61 25.05 -19.59 -8.32
CA ASN A 61 23.69 -20.07 -8.54
C ASN A 61 22.64 -19.01 -8.15
N ASP A 62 21.53 -19.00 -8.88
CA ASP A 62 20.39 -18.13 -8.57
C ASP A 62 19.90 -18.34 -7.14
N SER A 63 19.90 -17.26 -6.35
CA SER A 63 19.34 -17.25 -5.00
C SER A 63 18.24 -16.20 -4.88
N VAL A 64 17.10 -16.61 -4.32
CA VAL A 64 15.98 -15.70 -4.05
C VAL A 64 16.23 -15.02 -2.71
N LYS A 65 16.30 -13.69 -2.72
CA LYS A 65 16.39 -12.89 -1.49
C LYS A 65 15.12 -12.09 -1.29
N TRP A 66 14.59 -12.14 -0.08
CA TRP A 66 13.44 -11.37 0.34
C TRP A 66 13.84 -9.93 0.66
N ALA A 67 13.41 -8.97 -0.17
CA ALA A 67 13.83 -7.58 -0.06
C ALA A 67 13.33 -6.85 1.21
N PHE A 68 12.25 -7.34 1.84
CA PHE A 68 11.59 -6.67 2.96
C PHE A 68 12.16 -7.02 4.34
N GLU A 69 13.19 -7.87 4.41
CA GLU A 69 13.89 -8.21 5.64
C GLU A 69 15.40 -8.17 5.42
N LYS A 70 16.14 -7.62 6.40
CA LYS A 70 17.62 -7.51 6.33
C LYS A 70 18.32 -8.86 6.16
N LYS A 71 17.70 -9.92 6.67
CA LYS A 71 18.23 -11.29 6.57
C LYS A 71 17.95 -11.95 5.22
N GLY A 72 17.18 -11.32 4.33
CA GLY A 72 16.83 -11.88 3.02
C GLY A 72 15.89 -13.08 3.07
N ASN A 73 15.33 -13.42 4.24
CA ASN A 73 14.45 -14.55 4.44
C ASN A 73 12.98 -14.12 4.36
N PHE A 74 12.17 -14.92 3.67
CA PHE A 74 10.73 -14.72 3.62
C PHE A 74 10.12 -14.94 5.01
N SER A 75 9.18 -14.07 5.39
CA SER A 75 8.27 -14.34 6.50
C SER A 75 6.90 -13.74 6.23
N THR A 76 5.84 -14.46 6.61
CA THR A 76 4.46 -13.99 6.47
C THR A 76 4.26 -12.65 7.18
N ALA A 77 4.92 -12.44 8.32
CA ALA A 77 4.87 -11.18 9.07
C ALA A 77 5.43 -10.01 8.25
N SER A 78 6.60 -10.18 7.61
CA SER A 78 7.20 -9.13 6.79
C SER A 78 6.39 -8.81 5.52
N LEU A 79 5.80 -9.83 4.88
CA LEU A 79 4.86 -9.64 3.78
C LEU A 79 3.62 -8.87 4.23
N TYR A 80 3.00 -9.30 5.33
CA TYR A 80 1.80 -8.67 5.86
C TYR A 80 2.05 -7.21 6.25
N ARG A 81 3.22 -6.94 6.87
CA ARG A 81 3.66 -5.57 7.17
C ARG A 81 3.79 -4.74 5.90
N PHE A 82 4.41 -5.25 4.85
CA PHE A 82 4.53 -4.54 3.57
C PHE A 82 3.17 -4.24 2.94
N LEU A 83 2.27 -5.22 2.89
CA LEU A 83 0.94 -5.07 2.30
C LEU A 83 0.04 -4.09 3.07
N THR A 84 0.17 -4.08 4.40
CA THR A 84 -0.70 -3.29 5.28
C THR A 84 -0.12 -1.91 5.58
N PHE A 85 1.21 -1.79 5.61
CA PHE A 85 1.95 -0.59 6.00
C PHE A 85 3.13 -0.35 5.03
N PRO A 86 2.89 0.18 3.83
CA PRO A 86 3.94 0.48 2.84
C PRO A 86 4.88 1.64 3.24
N GLY A 87 4.92 2.02 4.52
CA GLY A 87 5.84 3.03 5.06
C GLY A 87 5.20 4.39 5.37
N ALA A 88 3.95 4.63 4.97
CA ALA A 88 3.20 5.84 5.32
C ALA A 88 1.98 5.46 6.17
N VAL A 89 2.04 5.74 7.47
CA VAL A 89 0.84 5.76 8.30
C VAL A 89 0.13 7.07 8.00
N ASP A 90 -1.12 6.99 7.52
CA ASP A 90 -1.97 8.15 7.35
C ASP A 90 -2.38 8.64 8.76
N GLU A 91 -1.65 9.64 9.25
CA GLU A 91 -1.82 10.21 10.59
C GLU A 91 -3.27 10.68 10.82
N ARG A 92 -3.92 11.20 9.78
CA ARG A 92 -5.33 11.63 9.83
C ARG A 92 -6.27 10.45 10.05
N LEU A 93 -6.03 9.32 9.36
CA LEU A 93 -6.81 8.11 9.59
C LEU A 93 -6.58 7.57 11.00
N LYS A 94 -5.33 7.60 11.51
CA LYS A 94 -5.01 7.18 12.88
C LYS A 94 -5.79 8.00 13.91
N GLU A 95 -5.73 9.33 13.82
CA GLU A 95 -6.46 10.24 14.70
C GLU A 95 -7.98 10.03 14.61
N MET A 96 -8.53 9.86 13.40
CA MET A 96 -9.94 9.56 13.18
C MET A 96 -10.36 8.27 13.91
N TRP A 97 -9.54 7.22 13.89
CA TRP A 97 -9.82 5.97 14.60
C TRP A 97 -9.76 6.11 16.13
N GLU A 98 -8.96 7.05 16.66
CA GLU A 98 -8.84 7.34 18.09
C GLU A 98 -10.01 8.18 18.65
N THR A 99 -10.79 8.86 17.80
CA THR A 99 -11.95 9.67 18.24
C THR A 99 -13.04 8.84 18.93
N LYS A 100 -13.85 9.46 19.80
CA LYS A 100 -14.99 8.82 20.48
C LYS A 100 -16.25 8.63 19.59
N LEU A 101 -16.08 8.56 18.27
CA LEU A 101 -17.18 8.37 17.33
C LEU A 101 -17.67 6.91 17.27
N PRO A 102 -18.98 6.68 17.04
CA PRO A 102 -19.50 5.35 16.72
C PRO A 102 -18.78 4.69 15.54
N LEU A 103 -18.52 3.39 15.65
CA LEU A 103 -17.74 2.62 14.66
C LEU A 103 -18.28 2.73 13.22
N LYS A 104 -19.60 2.78 13.07
CA LYS A 104 -20.27 2.92 11.76
C LYS A 104 -19.85 4.21 11.03
N ILE A 105 -19.65 5.30 11.77
CA ILE A 105 -19.22 6.59 11.21
C ILE A 105 -17.74 6.51 10.81
N LYS A 106 -16.88 5.91 11.66
CA LYS A 106 -15.46 5.72 11.36
C LYS A 106 -15.23 4.89 10.09
N ILE A 107 -15.99 3.80 9.92
CA ILE A 107 -15.93 2.95 8.72
C ILE A 107 -16.33 3.75 7.48
N PHE A 108 -17.41 4.55 7.56
CA PHE A 108 -17.86 5.36 6.45
C PHE A 108 -16.83 6.43 6.05
N LEU A 109 -16.24 7.13 7.02
CA LEU A 109 -15.18 8.11 6.80
C LEU A 109 -13.92 7.48 6.17
N TRP A 110 -13.54 6.28 6.64
CA TRP A 110 -12.43 5.53 6.04
C TRP A 110 -12.69 5.16 4.57
N GLN A 111 -13.91 4.72 4.24
CA GLN A 111 -14.31 4.39 2.87
C GLN A 111 -14.29 5.63 1.96
N LEU A 112 -14.78 6.77 2.47
CA LEU A 112 -14.71 8.07 1.81
C LEU A 112 -13.26 8.45 1.48
N GLN A 113 -12.38 8.41 2.48
CA GLN A 113 -10.98 8.81 2.32
C GLN A 113 -10.21 7.91 1.33
N LYS A 114 -10.55 6.62 1.29
CA LYS A 114 -9.96 5.65 0.36
C LYS A 114 -10.62 5.63 -1.03
N ASN A 115 -11.58 6.52 -1.31
CA ASN A 115 -12.35 6.53 -2.55
C ASN A 115 -13.06 5.18 -2.85
N LYS A 116 -13.44 4.43 -1.82
CA LYS A 116 -14.04 3.09 -1.94
C LYS A 116 -15.57 3.08 -1.77
N ILE A 117 -16.24 4.19 -2.03
CA ILE A 117 -17.70 4.26 -1.90
C ILE A 117 -18.32 3.57 -3.12
N PRO A 118 -19.21 2.58 -2.95
CA PRO A 118 -19.83 1.82 -4.04
C PRO A 118 -20.69 2.61 -5.04
N ALA A 119 -20.79 3.94 -4.91
CA ALA A 119 -21.62 4.82 -5.76
C ALA A 119 -20.82 5.99 -6.39
N ALA A 120 -19.48 5.92 -6.39
CA ALA A 120 -18.60 7.06 -6.69
C ALA A 120 -18.25 7.28 -8.18
N GLU A 121 -18.74 6.45 -9.11
CA GLU A 121 -18.41 6.60 -10.55
C GLU A 121 -18.92 7.91 -11.15
N ARG A 122 -19.89 8.57 -10.51
CA ARG A 122 -20.50 9.83 -10.97
C ARG A 122 -19.86 11.12 -10.46
N TRP A 123 -18.86 11.05 -9.58
CA TRP A 123 -18.36 12.22 -8.86
C TRP A 123 -17.08 12.72 -9.52
N LYS A 124 -17.14 13.94 -10.08
CA LYS A 124 -15.99 14.60 -10.73
C LYS A 124 -14.85 14.76 -9.72
N VAL A 125 -13.60 14.75 -10.20
CA VAL A 125 -12.40 14.83 -9.34
C VAL A 125 -12.41 16.10 -8.46
N LEU A 126 -12.91 17.22 -9.00
CA LEU A 126 -13.02 18.48 -8.26
C LEU A 126 -14.04 18.39 -7.10
N SER A 127 -15.21 17.76 -7.32
CA SER A 127 -16.18 17.55 -6.24
C SER A 127 -15.72 16.53 -5.20
N LYS A 128 -14.74 15.67 -5.53
CA LYS A 128 -14.13 14.74 -4.56
C LYS A 128 -13.17 15.45 -3.61
N GLN A 129 -12.48 16.49 -4.07
CA GLN A 129 -11.59 17.26 -3.20
C GLN A 129 -12.38 18.13 -2.24
N GLU A 130 -13.45 18.79 -2.69
CA GLU A 130 -14.35 19.57 -1.82
C GLU A 130 -14.97 18.70 -0.72
N VAL A 131 -15.46 17.51 -1.06
CA VAL A 131 -16.02 16.56 -0.08
C VAL A 131 -14.95 16.10 0.93
N ARG A 132 -13.71 15.93 0.48
CA ARG A 132 -12.59 15.59 1.39
C ARG A 132 -12.30 16.75 2.34
N ASP A 133 -12.26 17.97 1.83
CA ASP A 133 -12.01 19.17 2.63
C ASP A 133 -13.13 19.40 3.66
N ASP A 134 -14.39 19.16 3.29
CA ASP A 134 -15.54 19.20 4.21
C ASP A 134 -15.45 18.15 5.33
N ILE A 135 -14.96 16.95 5.01
CA ILE A 135 -14.72 15.90 6.00
C ILE A 135 -13.58 16.28 6.94
N ASP A 136 -12.49 16.84 6.42
CA ASP A 136 -11.37 17.31 7.23
C ASP A 136 -11.84 18.42 8.21
N LEU A 137 -12.65 19.37 7.72
CA LEU A 137 -13.29 20.38 8.56
C LEU A 137 -14.20 19.78 9.63
N PHE A 138 -15.01 18.77 9.28
CA PHE A 138 -15.88 18.09 10.23
C PHE A 138 -15.08 17.35 11.31
N ILE A 139 -14.03 16.61 10.93
CA ILE A 139 -13.14 15.91 11.86
C ILE A 139 -12.48 16.91 12.81
N GLN A 140 -12.00 18.04 12.30
CA GLN A 140 -11.41 19.10 13.11
C GLN A 140 -12.43 19.74 14.06
N ALA A 141 -13.65 20.00 13.61
CA ALA A 141 -14.71 20.56 14.43
C ALA A 141 -15.13 19.59 15.56
N VAL A 142 -15.21 18.29 15.26
CA VAL A 142 -15.48 17.25 16.25
C VAL A 142 -14.36 17.19 17.29
N ARG A 143 -13.09 17.23 16.86
CA ARG A 143 -11.92 17.27 17.74
C ARG A 143 -11.99 18.44 18.71
N ASN A 144 -12.13 19.66 18.18
CA ASN A 144 -12.21 20.88 18.98
C ASN A 144 -13.36 20.79 19.99
N LYS A 145 -14.51 20.24 19.59
CA LYS A 145 -15.68 20.11 20.48
C LYS A 145 -15.48 19.08 21.60
N ILE A 146 -14.71 18.02 21.34
CA ILE A 146 -14.32 17.04 22.38
C ILE A 146 -13.35 17.70 23.36
N GLU A 147 -12.31 18.37 22.87
CA GLU A 147 -11.33 19.06 23.71
C GLU A 147 -11.98 20.15 24.60
N GLN A 148 -12.91 20.94 24.04
CA GLN A 148 -13.66 21.94 24.80
C GLN A 148 -14.49 21.32 25.93
N ARG A 149 -15.11 20.15 25.70
CA ARG A 149 -15.86 19.43 26.74
C ARG A 149 -14.95 18.86 27.81
N GLU A 150 -13.80 18.31 27.43
CA GLU A 150 -12.83 17.76 28.38
C GLU A 150 -12.21 18.86 29.25
N ASN A 151 -11.87 20.01 28.67
CA ASN A 151 -11.41 21.19 29.42
C ASN A 151 -12.48 21.74 30.38
N HIS A 152 -13.74 21.81 29.94
CA HIS A 152 -14.84 22.24 30.80
C HIS A 152 -15.07 21.26 31.97
N LEU A 153 -14.94 19.96 31.75
CA LEU A 153 -15.08 18.95 32.81
C LEU A 153 -13.94 19.05 33.83
N LEU A 154 -12.71 19.32 33.40
CA LEU A 154 -11.56 19.52 34.31
C LEU A 154 -11.70 20.77 35.20
N LEU A 155 -12.34 21.83 34.69
CA LEU A 155 -12.62 23.04 35.48
C LEU A 155 -13.70 22.80 36.56
N LEU A 156 -14.63 21.87 36.33
CA LEU A 156 -15.69 21.53 37.29
C LEU A 156 -15.21 20.56 38.38
N THR A 157 -14.22 19.72 38.11
CA THR A 157 -13.69 18.74 39.09
C THR A 157 -12.52 19.25 39.92
N GLY A 158 -11.92 20.39 39.56
CA GLY A 158 -10.81 21.03 40.30
C GLY A 158 -11.22 21.86 41.53
N GLY A 159 -12.52 21.92 41.88
CA GLY A 159 -13.06 22.76 42.96
C GLY A 159 -13.31 22.06 44.31
N GLU A 160 -13.09 20.75 44.43
CA GLU A 160 -13.40 19.97 45.66
C GLU A 160 -12.16 19.42 46.37
N GLN A 161 -11.10 20.23 46.51
CA GLN A 161 -10.04 19.98 47.50
C GLN A 161 -9.74 21.25 48.31
N SER A 162 -10.55 21.46 49.36
CA SER A 162 -10.21 22.19 50.59
C SER A 162 -10.95 21.58 51.75
#